data_AF-A0A9D1EZ03-F1
#
_entry.id   AF-A0A9D1EZ03-F1
#
_cell.length_a   1.000
_cell.length_b   1.000
_cell.length_c   1.000
_cell.angle_alpha   90.00
_cell.angle_beta   90.00
_cell.angle_gamma   90.00
#
_symmetry.space_group_name_H-M   'P 1'
#
loop_
_entity.id
_entity.type
_entity.pdbx_description
1 polymer ?
#
loop_
_entity_poly.entity_id
_entity_poly.type
_entity_poly.pdbx_seq_one_letter_code
_entity_poly.pdbx_strand_id
1 'polypeptide(L)'
;MEQQFNNREYVALLIRKVLIGALTVAEAVKNFPFDTGDKSIEAAYHALVHYEADEDLRRRDFMYREEQDEYMEMISQSLERGENLPDNIIRNYQKYYPESNIPHSHNKAGAIRSFLRFLNIK
;
A
#
# COMPACT_ATOMS: atom_id res chain seq x y z
N MET A 1 5.75 -28.28 -8.65
CA MET A 1 6.50 -27.16 -8.04
C MET A 1 5.49 -26.07 -7.77
N GLU A 2 5.12 -25.86 -6.51
CA GLU A 2 4.34 -24.69 -6.12
C GLU A 2 5.15 -23.45 -6.46
N GLN A 3 4.61 -22.61 -7.34
CA GLN A 3 5.23 -21.33 -7.67
C GLN A 3 5.11 -20.46 -6.43
N GLN A 4 6.23 -20.24 -5.74
CA GLN A 4 6.27 -19.41 -4.54
C GLN A 4 5.89 -17.99 -4.96
N PHE A 5 4.68 -17.57 -4.62
CA PHE A 5 4.15 -16.28 -5.03
C PHE A 5 4.97 -15.17 -4.35
N ASN A 6 5.71 -14.40 -5.13
CA ASN A 6 6.53 -13.32 -4.62
C ASN A 6 5.64 -12.10 -4.32
N ASN A 7 5.17 -12.00 -3.08
CA ASN A 7 4.29 -10.92 -2.63
C ASN A 7 4.89 -9.53 -2.86
N ARG A 8 6.21 -9.36 -2.73
CA ARG A 8 6.88 -8.06 -2.94
C ARG A 8 6.81 -7.61 -4.39
N GLU A 9 7.16 -8.51 -5.31
CA GLU A 9 7.09 -8.26 -6.76
C GLU A 9 5.65 -8.00 -7.22
N TYR A 10 4.69 -8.72 -6.65
CA TYR A 10 3.28 -8.47 -6.91
C TYR A 10 2.81 -7.09 -6.44
N VAL A 11 3.19 -6.67 -5.23
CA VAL A 11 2.89 -5.33 -4.72
C VAL A 11 3.58 -4.24 -5.56
N ALA A 12 4.83 -4.45 -5.96
CA ALA A 12 5.53 -3.55 -6.87
C ALA A 12 4.76 -3.34 -8.19
N LEU A 13 4.23 -4.43 -8.76
CA LEU A 13 3.41 -4.38 -9.97
C LEU A 13 2.11 -3.60 -9.74
N LEU A 14 1.42 -3.80 -8.61
CA LEU A 14 0.19 -3.06 -8.27
C LEU A 14 0.45 -1.56 -8.20
N ILE A 15 1.53 -1.14 -7.52
CA ILE A 15 1.92 0.28 -7.40
C ILE A 15 2.18 0.89 -8.77
N ARG A 16 2.94 0.21 -9.63
CA ARG A 16 3.22 0.72 -10.99
C ARG A 16 1.96 0.88 -11.83
N LYS A 17 1.02 -0.06 -11.74
CA LYS A 17 -0.26 0.03 -12.44
C LYS A 17 -1.08 1.23 -11.96
N VAL A 18 -1.00 1.58 -10.69
CA VAL A 18 -1.63 2.80 -10.15
C VAL A 18 -0.95 4.05 -10.72
N LEU A 19 0.38 4.11 -10.72
CA LEU A 19 1.13 5.27 -11.23
C LEU A 19 0.86 5.56 -12.71
N ILE A 20 0.73 4.53 -13.55
CA ILE A 20 0.41 4.70 -14.98
C ILE A 20 -1.10 4.83 -15.26
N GLY A 21 -1.95 4.84 -14.22
CA GLY A 21 -3.41 4.92 -14.36
C GLY A 21 -4.08 3.68 -14.94
N ALA A 22 -3.39 2.53 -14.99
CA ALA A 22 -3.95 1.26 -15.44
C ALA A 22 -4.80 0.56 -14.37
N LEU A 23 -4.64 0.93 -13.09
CA LEU A 23 -5.49 0.54 -11.98
C LEU A 23 -5.80 1.76 -11.11
N THR A 24 -6.99 1.76 -10.51
CA THR A 24 -7.30 2.69 -9.41
C THR A 24 -6.63 2.24 -8.11
N VAL A 25 -6.42 3.17 -7.18
CA VAL A 25 -5.89 2.80 -5.85
C VAL A 25 -6.82 1.81 -5.14
N ALA A 26 -8.13 2.01 -5.22
CA ALA A 26 -9.12 1.11 -4.64
C ALA A 26 -8.99 -0.34 -5.17
N GLU A 27 -8.75 -0.52 -6.46
CA GLU A 27 -8.50 -1.84 -7.06
C GLU A 27 -7.17 -2.43 -6.61
N ALA A 28 -6.11 -1.63 -6.54
CA ALA A 28 -4.82 -2.09 -6.04
C ALA A 28 -4.89 -2.52 -4.57
N VAL A 29 -5.55 -1.74 -3.70
CA VAL A 29 -5.79 -2.07 -2.29
C VAL A 29 -6.59 -3.37 -2.15
N LYS A 30 -7.59 -3.61 -3.00
CA LYS A 30 -8.37 -4.86 -2.97
C LYS A 30 -7.53 -6.09 -3.34
N ASN A 31 -6.52 -5.91 -4.19
CA ASN A 31 -5.62 -6.98 -4.63
C ASN A 31 -4.37 -7.11 -3.75
N PHE A 32 -4.18 -6.28 -2.73
CA PHE A 32 -2.99 -6.37 -1.88
C PHE A 32 -2.92 -7.73 -1.16
N PRO A 33 -1.73 -8.36 -1.05
CA PRO A 33 -1.59 -9.63 -0.35
C PRO A 33 -1.86 -9.47 1.15
N PHE A 34 -2.56 -10.46 1.72
CA PHE A 34 -2.95 -10.50 3.13
C PHE A 34 -1.92 -11.27 3.97
N ASP A 35 -1.80 -10.90 5.26
CA ASP A 35 -1.08 -11.68 6.29
C ASP A 35 0.37 -12.04 5.93
N THR A 36 1.10 -11.13 5.28
CA THR A 36 2.47 -11.38 4.79
C THR A 36 3.52 -11.37 5.91
N GLY A 37 3.25 -10.69 7.02
CA GLY A 37 4.23 -10.41 8.09
C GLY A 37 5.42 -9.53 7.64
N ASP A 38 5.38 -9.02 6.41
CA ASP A 38 6.48 -8.28 5.80
C ASP A 38 6.24 -6.78 5.93
N LYS A 39 6.99 -6.16 6.84
CA LYS A 39 6.91 -4.72 7.15
C LYS A 39 7.05 -3.81 5.93
N SER A 40 7.76 -4.24 4.88
CA SER A 40 7.91 -3.45 3.66
C SER A 40 6.61 -3.44 2.85
N ILE A 41 5.90 -4.57 2.81
CA ILE A 41 4.58 -4.67 2.20
C ILE A 41 3.56 -3.86 3.02
N GLU A 42 3.62 -3.91 4.35
CA GLU A 42 2.71 -3.10 5.20
C GLU A 42 2.93 -1.59 5.00
N ALA A 43 4.19 -1.16 4.97
CA ALA A 43 4.52 0.24 4.70
C ALA A 43 4.08 0.68 3.29
N ALA A 44 4.22 -0.19 2.28
CA ALA A 44 3.75 0.08 0.93
C ALA A 44 2.22 0.20 0.85
N TYR A 45 1.48 -0.60 1.62
CA TYR A 45 0.03 -0.47 1.75
C TYR A 45 -0.36 0.89 2.32
N HIS A 46 0.28 1.31 3.41
CA HIS A 46 0.01 2.63 4.00
C HIS A 46 0.36 3.78 3.07
N ALA A 47 1.49 3.71 2.36
CA ALA A 47 1.86 4.71 1.36
C ALA A 47 0.77 4.84 0.27
N LEU A 48 0.24 3.71 -0.21
CA LEU A 48 -0.81 3.71 -1.22
C LEU A 48 -2.13 4.32 -0.71
N VAL A 49 -2.50 4.07 0.55
CA VAL A 49 -3.68 4.68 1.18
C VAL A 49 -3.51 6.20 1.35
N HIS A 50 -2.33 6.67 1.74
CA HIS A 50 -2.04 8.10 1.82
C HIS A 50 -2.06 8.77 0.45
N TYR A 51 -1.52 8.09 -0.57
CA TYR A 51 -1.53 8.57 -1.95
C TYR A 51 -2.96 8.83 -2.47
N GLU A 52 -3.93 7.98 -2.08
CA GLU A 52 -5.35 8.20 -2.36
C GLU A 52 -5.94 9.34 -1.53
N ALA A 53 -5.67 9.37 -0.22
CA ALA A 53 -6.19 10.41 0.67
C ALA A 53 -5.75 11.82 0.25
N ASP A 54 -4.56 11.94 -0.35
CA ASP A 54 -3.98 13.19 -0.82
C ASP A 54 -4.35 13.53 -2.27
N GLU A 55 -5.30 12.83 -2.91
CA GLU A 55 -5.66 13.04 -4.32
C GLU A 55 -6.01 14.52 -4.62
N ASP A 56 -6.84 15.15 -3.79
CA ASP A 56 -7.21 16.56 -3.96
C ASP A 56 -6.02 17.52 -3.85
N LEU A 57 -5.02 17.19 -3.03
CA LEU A 57 -3.80 17.98 -2.93
C LEU A 57 -2.91 17.76 -4.17
N ARG A 58 -2.68 16.51 -4.57
CA ARG A 58 -1.92 16.15 -5.79
C ARG A 58 -2.53 16.72 -7.06
N ARG A 59 -3.86 16.92 -7.11
CA ARG A 59 -4.53 17.58 -8.25
C ARG A 59 -4.27 19.09 -8.31
N ARG A 60 -4.02 19.73 -7.16
CA ARG A 60 -3.86 21.19 -7.05
C ARG A 60 -2.40 21.64 -7.02
N ASP A 61 -1.51 20.80 -6.52
CA ASP A 61 -0.08 21.09 -6.41
C ASP A 61 0.73 20.09 -7.25
N PHE A 62 1.31 20.60 -8.33
CA PHE A 62 2.10 19.80 -9.28
C PHE A 62 3.39 19.27 -8.66
N MET A 63 4.09 20.08 -7.87
CA MET A 63 5.36 19.67 -7.25
C MET A 63 5.11 18.58 -6.21
N TYR A 64 4.06 18.74 -5.39
CA TYR A 64 3.67 17.72 -4.43
C TYR A 64 3.28 16.40 -5.12
N ARG A 65 2.62 16.47 -6.28
CA ARG A 65 2.30 15.28 -7.06
C ARG A 65 3.56 14.56 -7.55
N GLU A 66 4.51 15.29 -8.13
CA GLU A 66 5.77 14.69 -8.60
C GLU A 66 6.53 14.01 -7.44
N GLU A 67 6.63 14.67 -6.29
CA GLU A 67 7.25 14.07 -5.09
C GLU A 67 6.56 12.77 -4.64
N GLN A 68 5.23 12.73 -4.68
CA GLN A 68 4.45 11.54 -4.33
C GLN A 68 4.62 10.41 -5.35
N ASP A 69 4.66 10.74 -6.65
CA ASP A 69 4.87 9.77 -7.72
C ASP A 69 6.28 9.15 -7.63
N GLU A 70 7.31 9.97 -7.42
CA GLU A 70 8.70 9.52 -7.19
C GLU A 70 8.82 8.62 -5.95
N TYR A 71 8.12 8.99 -4.87
CA TYR A 71 8.10 8.22 -3.64
C TYR A 71 7.49 6.82 -3.84
N MET A 72 6.33 6.75 -4.51
CA MET A 72 5.68 5.49 -4.86
C MET A 72 6.51 4.67 -5.84
N GLU A 73 7.20 5.31 -6.79
CA GLU A 73 8.11 4.64 -7.71
C GLU A 73 9.27 3.99 -6.96
N MET A 74 9.93 4.71 -6.07
CA MET A 74 11.01 4.20 -5.23
C MET A 74 10.56 2.97 -4.42
N ILE A 75 9.37 3.04 -3.78
CA ILE A 75 8.79 1.89 -3.08
C ILE A 75 8.65 0.68 -4.02
N SER A 76 8.11 0.90 -5.21
CA SER A 76 7.91 -0.18 -6.19
C SER A 76 9.23 -0.82 -6.63
N GLN A 77 10.27 -0.02 -6.86
CA GLN A 77 11.57 -0.51 -7.30
C GLN A 77 12.28 -1.30 -6.19
N SER A 78 12.23 -0.82 -4.94
CA SER A 78 12.79 -1.56 -3.80
C SER A 78 12.10 -2.91 -3.61
N LEU A 79 10.76 -2.95 -3.67
CA LEU A 79 10.01 -4.20 -3.54
C LEU A 79 10.28 -5.18 -4.69
N GLU A 80 10.38 -4.71 -5.93
CA GLU A 80 10.73 -5.55 -7.08
C GLU A 80 12.11 -6.20 -6.91
N ARG A 81 13.09 -5.45 -6.38
CA ARG A 81 14.44 -5.97 -6.09
C ARG A 81 14.49 -6.88 -4.86
N GLY A 82 13.38 -7.04 -4.15
CA GLY A 82 13.34 -7.77 -2.88
C GLY A 82 14.03 -7.05 -1.74
N GLU A 83 14.33 -5.76 -1.88
CA GLU A 83 14.94 -4.92 -0.85
C GLU A 83 13.90 -4.54 0.22
N ASN A 84 14.39 -4.25 1.44
CA ASN A 84 13.53 -3.66 2.46
C ASN A 84 13.38 -2.17 2.22
N LEU A 85 12.20 -1.62 2.52
CA LEU A 85 12.03 -0.18 2.51
C LEU A 85 12.87 0.47 3.61
N PRO A 86 13.38 1.69 3.39
CA PRO A 86 14.10 2.47 4.39
C PRO A 86 13.41 2.53 5.76
N ASP A 87 14.16 2.41 6.85
CA ASP A 87 13.61 2.35 8.22
C ASP A 87 12.81 3.59 8.61
N ASN A 88 13.16 4.76 8.09
CA ASN A 88 12.41 6.00 8.32
C ASN A 88 10.99 5.91 7.74
N ILE A 89 10.82 5.21 6.61
CA ILE A 89 9.52 4.95 5.99
C ILE A 89 8.72 3.98 6.87
N ILE A 90 9.32 2.86 7.26
CA ILE A 90 8.68 1.85 8.11
C ILE A 90 8.25 2.47 9.46
N ARG A 91 9.12 3.26 10.09
CA ARG A 91 8.85 3.88 11.40
C ARG A 91 7.83 5.02 11.34
N ASN A 92 7.78 5.76 10.23
CA ASN A 92 6.74 6.79 10.03
C ASN A 92 5.33 6.18 10.07
N TYR A 93 5.16 4.97 9.55
CA TYR A 93 3.87 4.29 9.55
C TYR A 93 3.58 3.53 10.87
N GLN A 94 4.60 2.96 11.52
CA GLN A 94 4.46 2.31 12.84
C GLN A 94 3.92 3.24 13.94
N LYS A 95 4.13 4.55 13.82
CA LYS A 95 3.63 5.53 14.81
C LYS A 95 2.10 5.57 14.89
N TYR A 96 1.40 5.26 13.80
CA TYR A 96 -0.06 5.38 13.70
C TYR A 96 -0.78 4.03 13.81
N TYR A 97 -0.08 2.91 13.59
CA TYR A 97 -0.66 1.57 13.61
C TYR A 97 0.30 0.57 14.30
N PRO A 98 0.04 0.16 15.56
CA PRO A 98 0.82 -0.90 16.22
C PRO A 98 0.59 -2.28 15.57
N GLU A 99 -0.51 -2.46 14.84
CA GLU A 99 -0.80 -3.59 13.97
C GLU A 99 -1.32 -3.03 12.64
N SER A 100 -0.74 -3.48 11.53
CA SER A 100 -1.16 -3.08 10.18
C SER A 100 -2.61 -3.52 9.94
N ASN A 101 -3.47 -2.63 9.44
CA ASN A 101 -4.87 -2.94 9.10
C ASN A 101 -4.96 -3.71 7.77
N ILE A 102 -3.95 -4.52 7.46
CA ILE A 102 -3.99 -5.45 6.32
C ILE A 102 -5.16 -6.41 6.59
N PRO A 103 -6.11 -6.58 5.65
CA PRO A 103 -7.28 -7.40 5.90
C PRO A 103 -6.88 -8.83 6.28
N HIS A 104 -7.05 -9.18 7.55
CA HIS A 104 -6.81 -10.52 8.04
C HIS A 104 -7.94 -11.44 7.55
N SER A 105 -7.58 -12.39 6.69
CA SER A 105 -8.45 -13.46 6.15
C SER A 105 -9.55 -13.08 5.15
N HIS A 106 -9.76 -14.01 4.21
CA HIS A 106 -10.78 -14.03 3.14
C HIS A 106 -12.24 -14.17 3.62
N ASN A 107 -12.57 -13.80 4.86
CA ASN A 107 -13.95 -13.84 5.35
C ASN A 107 -14.67 -12.53 5.03
N LYS A 108 -15.84 -12.62 4.37
CA LYS A 108 -16.68 -11.46 4.00
C LYS A 108 -16.99 -10.54 5.21
N ALA A 109 -17.02 -11.10 6.41
CA ALA A 109 -17.19 -10.36 7.66
C ALA A 109 -15.94 -9.53 8.07
N GLY A 110 -14.73 -10.01 7.75
CA GLY A 110 -13.46 -9.35 8.03
C GLY A 110 -13.23 -8.11 7.17
N ALA A 111 -13.56 -8.19 5.88
CA ALA A 111 -13.50 -7.05 4.96
C ALA A 111 -14.44 -5.92 5.38
N ILE A 112 -15.67 -6.26 5.80
CA ILE A 112 -16.65 -5.27 6.29
C ILE A 112 -16.17 -4.67 7.63
N ARG A 113 -15.58 -5.47 8.53
CA ARG A 113 -15.03 -4.94 9.79
C ARG A 113 -13.84 -4.00 9.58
N SER A 114 -12.93 -4.35 8.66
CA SER A 114 -11.78 -3.50 8.33
C SER A 114 -12.26 -2.18 7.69
N PHE A 115 -13.24 -2.27 6.78
CA PHE A 115 -13.89 -1.11 6.18
C PHE A 115 -14.65 -0.22 7.20
N LEU A 116 -15.37 -0.82 8.16
CA LEU A 116 -16.07 -0.05 9.21
C LEU A 116 -15.11 0.61 10.20
N ARG A 117 -13.97 -0.02 10.51
CA ARG A 117 -12.89 0.60 11.31
C ARG A 117 -12.23 1.75 10.56
N PHE A 118 -12.00 1.60 9.26
CA PHE A 118 -11.50 2.68 8.40
C PHE A 118 -12.44 3.90 8.42
N LEU A 119 -13.76 3.67 8.44
CA LEU A 119 -14.77 4.75 8.48
C LEU A 119 -15.04 5.33 9.88
N ASN A 120 -14.36 4.85 10.93
CA ASN A 120 -14.49 5.33 12.32
C ASN A 120 -15.94 5.36 12.86
N ILE A 121 -16.77 4.41 12.42
CA ILE A 121 -18.14 4.21 12.90
C ILE A 121 -18.07 3.25 14.10
N LYS A 122 -18.48 3.72 15.29
CA LYS A 122 -18.59 2.91 16.52
C LYS A 122 -19.76 1.93 16.46
#